data_AF-A0A1M3FWM1-F1
#
_entry.id   AF-A0A1M3FWM1-F1
#
_cell.length_a   1.000
_cell.length_b   1.000
_cell.length_c   1.000
_cell.angle_alpha   90.00
_cell.angle_beta   90.00
_cell.angle_gamma   90.00
#
_symmetry.space_group_name_H-M   'P 1'
#
loop_
_entity.id
_entity.type
_entity.pdbx_description
1 polymer ?
#
loop_
_entity_poly.entity_id
_entity_poly.type
_entity_poly.pdbx_seq_one_letter_code
_entity_poly.pdbx_strand_id
1 'polypeptide(L)'
;MNLAFIFLFDTTGHISTIQRLEAEMHASRAGDRFRLFYLKMNSESPFEYKDFLYELKVTNDGRSFYNVGERVYNFKFEDDLEASFRRIASLCAPGTRFFFCTSGHGSAYGLGAIQYTPVEMTGTGNLPSGNQHSPYSSLIWNKSLVRALTHLRPAFLYFNNCHVNYFDSLYFYGGISRYIIATENYVNTSMLQLDVLINKLAMCDGKSDDHTMAAIAFEAARSGFLYGSKAPGMTGASLFLIDLQQMPRLLNIFNTLSGLLIRQFYNQANWYFSLLQEMRMHYVTSFDLIDMSFVLQKIGESLPAFPAVKEHIEAMLRLIEHMILDKITIEGDPYSNCQGISIYLPKGKKSYYTRIFTDYTRRYKASELPFDWYKLIDIAGKKMGYTH
;
A
#
# COMPACT_ATOMS: atom_id res chain seq x y z
N MET A 1 -2.57 17.69 -22.06
CA MET A 1 -2.01 17.24 -20.77
C MET A 1 -1.14 16.02 -21.03
N ASN A 2 0.03 15.91 -20.39
CA ASN A 2 0.88 14.72 -20.48
C ASN A 2 0.65 13.86 -19.24
N LEU A 3 0.04 12.69 -19.41
CA LEU A 3 -0.19 11.74 -18.32
C LEU A 3 0.74 10.53 -18.46
N ALA A 4 1.25 10.04 -17.34
CA ALA A 4 2.00 8.79 -17.28
C ALA A 4 1.43 7.88 -16.20
N PHE A 5 1.03 6.69 -16.61
CA PHE A 5 0.56 5.65 -15.71
C PHE A 5 1.60 4.56 -15.59
N ILE A 6 1.93 4.19 -14.37
CA ILE A 6 2.90 3.14 -14.07
C ILE A 6 2.15 2.03 -13.37
N PHE A 7 2.17 0.85 -13.99
CA PHE A 7 1.50 -0.34 -13.52
C PHE A 7 2.47 -1.44 -13.21
N LEU A 8 2.39 -1.96 -12.00
CA LEU A 8 3.18 -3.09 -11.54
C LEU A 8 2.26 -4.28 -11.27
N PHE A 9 2.52 -5.42 -11.91
CA PHE A 9 1.67 -6.61 -11.82
C PHE A 9 2.45 -7.88 -11.49
N ASP A 10 1.81 -8.74 -10.69
CA ASP A 10 2.29 -10.07 -10.26
C ASP A 10 1.96 -11.17 -11.28
N THR A 11 0.88 -11.07 -12.07
CA THR A 11 0.43 -12.16 -12.96
C THR A 11 0.01 -11.74 -14.37
N THR A 12 -0.06 -12.74 -15.26
CA THR A 12 -0.39 -12.65 -16.71
C THR A 12 -1.83 -12.23 -17.02
N GLY A 13 -2.71 -12.14 -16.02
CA GLY A 13 -4.15 -11.91 -16.20
C GLY A 13 -4.56 -10.54 -16.75
N HIS A 14 -3.62 -9.59 -16.90
CA HIS A 14 -3.93 -8.20 -17.27
C HIS A 14 -3.55 -7.82 -18.71
N ILE A 15 -3.04 -8.75 -19.52
CA ILE A 15 -2.76 -8.49 -20.95
C ILE A 15 -4.06 -8.24 -21.73
N SER A 16 -5.15 -8.93 -21.38
CA SER A 16 -6.48 -8.68 -21.96
C SER A 16 -7.02 -7.28 -21.59
N THR A 17 -6.57 -6.70 -20.48
CA THR A 17 -6.90 -5.31 -20.09
C THR A 17 -6.24 -4.30 -21.03
N ILE A 18 -5.01 -4.55 -21.49
CA ILE A 18 -4.33 -3.70 -22.49
C ILE A 18 -5.06 -3.76 -23.84
N GLN A 19 -5.53 -4.95 -24.23
CA GLN A 19 -6.33 -5.11 -25.46
C GLN A 19 -7.72 -4.45 -25.35
N ARG A 20 -8.35 -4.43 -24.16
CA ARG A 20 -9.59 -3.67 -23.92
C ARG A 20 -9.36 -2.15 -23.91
N LEU A 21 -8.22 -1.68 -23.39
CA LEU A 21 -7.85 -0.26 -23.43
C LEU A 21 -7.86 0.28 -24.88
N GLU A 22 -7.43 -0.51 -25.85
CA GLU A 22 -7.46 -0.11 -27.27
C GLU A 22 -8.88 -0.05 -27.87
N ALA A 23 -9.85 -0.79 -27.29
CA ALA A 23 -11.21 -0.90 -27.81
C ALA A 23 -12.21 0.08 -27.16
N GLU A 24 -12.01 0.48 -25.90
CA GLU A 24 -13.04 1.12 -25.08
C GLU A 24 -12.67 2.53 -24.57
N MET A 25 -11.52 3.07 -24.98
CA MET A 25 -11.07 4.37 -24.49
C MET A 25 -11.60 5.56 -25.32
N HIS A 26 -12.42 6.38 -24.68
CA HIS A 26 -12.97 7.62 -25.23
C HIS A 26 -12.57 8.81 -24.34
N ALA A 27 -11.94 9.86 -24.90
CA ALA A 27 -11.49 11.01 -24.10
C ALA A 27 -11.87 12.39 -24.67
N SER A 28 -11.67 13.39 -23.82
CA SER A 28 -12.37 14.67 -23.88
C SER A 28 -11.62 15.80 -24.60
N ARG A 29 -10.36 15.64 -25.05
CA ARG A 29 -9.58 16.70 -25.77
C ARG A 29 -8.57 16.15 -26.79
N ALA A 30 -8.75 16.48 -28.07
CA ALA A 30 -7.84 16.08 -29.15
C ALA A 30 -6.40 16.58 -28.88
N GLY A 31 -5.39 15.72 -29.09
CA GLY A 31 -3.98 16.05 -28.88
C GLY A 31 -3.43 15.72 -27.48
N ASP A 32 -4.25 15.22 -26.56
CA ASP A 32 -3.75 14.66 -25.31
C ASP A 32 -2.99 13.35 -25.58
N ARG A 33 -1.84 13.21 -24.91
CA ARG A 33 -0.99 12.03 -24.96
C ARG A 33 -0.90 11.44 -23.56
N PHE A 34 -1.12 10.15 -23.47
CA PHE A 34 -0.81 9.41 -22.26
C PHE A 34 0.15 8.28 -22.57
N ARG A 35 0.93 7.95 -21.56
CA ARG A 35 1.92 6.90 -21.62
C ARG A 35 1.61 5.85 -20.59
N LEU A 36 1.64 4.61 -21.04
CA LEU A 36 1.38 3.44 -20.23
C LEU A 36 2.70 2.69 -20.05
N PHE A 37 3.19 2.67 -18.82
CA PHE A 37 4.34 1.90 -18.42
C PHE A 37 3.87 0.66 -17.70
N TYR A 38 3.99 -0.48 -18.36
CA TYR A 38 3.61 -1.79 -17.84
C TYR A 38 4.87 -2.53 -17.39
N LEU A 39 4.97 -2.78 -16.08
CA LEU A 39 6.04 -3.57 -15.48
C LEU A 39 5.44 -4.90 -15.04
N LYS A 40 5.75 -5.95 -15.78
CA LYS A 40 5.40 -7.32 -15.43
C LYS A 40 6.58 -8.02 -14.80
N MET A 41 6.34 -8.68 -13.69
CA MET A 41 7.30 -9.60 -13.09
C MET A 41 7.15 -10.98 -13.75
N ASN A 42 8.24 -11.57 -14.23
CA ASN A 42 8.24 -12.90 -14.84
C ASN A 42 9.26 -13.81 -14.13
N SER A 43 9.03 -15.13 -14.14
CA SER A 43 9.92 -16.13 -13.52
C SER A 43 11.26 -16.27 -14.25
N GLU A 44 11.28 -16.06 -15.57
CA GLU A 44 12.46 -16.25 -16.43
C GLU A 44 13.23 -14.96 -16.74
N SER A 45 12.58 -13.80 -16.60
CA SER A 45 13.15 -12.47 -16.72
C SER A 45 12.53 -11.60 -15.63
N PRO A 46 13.31 -10.96 -14.77
CA PRO A 46 12.77 -10.43 -13.51
C PRO A 46 11.79 -9.28 -13.71
N PHE A 47 11.93 -8.49 -14.79
CA PHE A 47 10.91 -7.56 -15.24
C PHE A 47 10.84 -7.49 -16.78
N GLU A 48 9.66 -7.74 -17.33
CA GLU A 48 9.29 -7.35 -18.69
C GLU A 48 8.65 -5.96 -18.60
N TYR A 49 9.31 -4.96 -19.17
CA TYR A 49 8.80 -3.60 -19.24
C TYR A 49 8.28 -3.32 -20.65
N LYS A 50 7.05 -2.84 -20.72
CA LYS A 50 6.45 -2.33 -21.95
C LYS A 50 6.06 -0.87 -21.77
N ASP A 51 6.46 -0.07 -22.74
CA ASP A 51 6.11 1.33 -22.87
C ASP A 51 5.20 1.47 -24.08
N PHE A 52 3.95 1.84 -23.81
CA PHE A 52 2.98 2.14 -24.84
C PHE A 52 2.69 3.65 -24.84
N LEU A 53 2.85 4.27 -26.00
CA LEU A 53 2.49 5.66 -26.22
C LEU A 53 1.15 5.72 -26.95
N TYR A 54 0.18 6.35 -26.32
CA TYR A 54 -1.14 6.57 -26.89
C TYR A 54 -1.37 8.05 -27.19
N GLU A 55 -1.99 8.32 -28.34
CA GLU A 55 -2.38 9.67 -28.76
C GLU A 55 -3.88 9.70 -29.08
N LEU A 56 -4.57 10.72 -28.57
CA LEU A 56 -5.99 10.91 -28.87
C LEU A 56 -6.16 11.51 -30.27
N LYS A 57 -6.90 10.80 -31.13
CA LYS A 57 -7.30 11.31 -32.45
C LYS A 57 -8.80 11.55 -32.49
N VAL A 58 -9.20 12.55 -33.29
CA VAL A 58 -10.61 12.78 -33.63
C VAL A 58 -10.99 11.83 -34.77
N THR A 59 -12.07 11.09 -34.58
CA THR A 59 -12.62 10.13 -35.53
C THR A 59 -14.04 10.53 -35.93
N ASN A 60 -14.59 9.90 -36.97
CA ASN A 60 -15.92 10.23 -37.47
C ASN A 60 -17.05 9.80 -36.51
N ASP A 61 -16.76 8.90 -35.58
CA ASP A 61 -17.65 8.33 -34.56
C ASP A 61 -17.38 8.90 -33.15
N GLY A 62 -16.38 9.76 -32.97
CA GLY A 62 -16.04 10.34 -31.68
C GLY A 62 -14.57 10.74 -31.51
N ARG A 63 -14.03 10.55 -30.30
CA ARG A 63 -12.60 10.69 -30.02
C ARG A 63 -12.11 9.38 -29.42
N SER A 64 -11.06 8.82 -30.01
CA SER A 64 -10.52 7.50 -29.65
C SER A 64 -9.01 7.55 -29.54
N PHE A 65 -8.46 6.80 -28.59
CA PHE A 65 -7.02 6.69 -28.44
C PHE A 65 -6.45 5.65 -29.37
N TYR A 66 -5.28 5.96 -29.93
CA TYR A 66 -4.54 5.05 -30.79
C TYR A 66 -3.16 4.83 -30.21
N ASN A 67 -2.74 3.57 -30.15
CA ASN A 67 -1.35 3.23 -29.92
C ASN A 67 -0.52 3.77 -31.10
N VAL A 68 0.35 4.73 -30.82
CA VAL A 68 1.24 5.36 -31.81
C VAL A 68 2.69 4.92 -31.65
N GLY A 69 2.97 4.01 -30.70
CA GLY A 69 4.27 3.41 -30.53
C GLY A 69 4.33 2.46 -29.34
N GLU A 70 4.90 1.28 -29.57
CA GLU A 70 5.23 0.29 -28.54
C GLU A 70 6.76 0.15 -28.45
N ARG A 71 7.28 0.10 -27.23
CA ARG A 71 8.69 -0.24 -26.97
C ARG A 71 8.77 -1.24 -25.83
N VAL A 72 9.45 -2.36 -26.08
CA VAL A 72 9.70 -3.40 -25.07
C VAL A 72 11.15 -3.28 -24.60
N TYR A 73 11.35 -3.28 -23.28
CA TYR A 73 12.67 -3.29 -22.67
C TYR A 73 12.76 -4.45 -21.67
N ASN A 74 13.88 -5.18 -21.69
CA ASN A 74 14.15 -6.28 -20.76
C ASN A 74 15.13 -5.80 -19.69
N PHE A 75 14.74 -5.85 -18.42
CA PHE A 75 15.58 -5.45 -17.28
C PHE A 75 15.97 -6.65 -16.41
N LYS A 76 17.16 -6.63 -15.80
CA LYS A 76 17.65 -7.66 -14.85
C LYS A 76 17.45 -7.18 -13.39
N PHE A 77 17.16 -8.11 -12.47
CA PHE A 77 16.63 -7.88 -11.10
C PHE A 77 17.60 -7.10 -10.21
N GLU A 78 18.89 -7.30 -10.46
CA GLU A 78 19.95 -6.76 -9.61
C GLU A 78 20.30 -5.31 -9.97
N ASP A 79 19.82 -4.82 -11.12
CA ASP A 79 19.98 -3.44 -11.57
C ASP A 79 18.73 -2.60 -11.25
N ASP A 80 18.50 -2.45 -9.94
CA ASP A 80 17.72 -1.43 -9.22
C ASP A 80 16.37 -0.99 -9.85
N LEU A 81 15.24 -1.37 -9.21
CA LEU A 81 13.89 -0.82 -9.49
C LEU A 81 13.92 0.72 -9.62
N GLU A 82 14.82 1.38 -8.89
CA GLU A 82 15.09 2.80 -8.99
C GLU A 82 15.59 3.23 -10.38
N ALA A 83 16.51 2.50 -11.00
CA ALA A 83 17.02 2.80 -12.34
C ALA A 83 15.92 2.71 -13.39
N SER A 84 15.01 1.73 -13.25
CA SER A 84 13.84 1.61 -14.12
C SER A 84 12.92 2.83 -14.01
N PHE A 85 12.65 3.30 -12.80
CA PHE A 85 11.76 4.44 -12.58
C PHE A 85 12.41 5.77 -12.97
N ARG A 86 13.74 5.91 -12.79
CA ARG A 86 14.52 7.01 -13.37
C ARG A 86 14.45 7.02 -14.90
N ARG A 87 14.53 5.84 -15.53
CA ARG A 87 14.40 5.72 -16.99
C ARG A 87 13.02 6.13 -17.45
N ILE A 88 11.96 5.66 -16.78
CA ILE A 88 10.57 6.07 -17.03
C ILE A 88 10.44 7.60 -16.97
N ALA A 89 10.96 8.23 -15.91
CA ALA A 89 10.94 9.68 -15.76
C ALA A 89 11.63 10.38 -16.95
N SER A 90 12.79 9.87 -17.39
CA SER A 90 13.56 10.43 -18.52
C SER A 90 12.87 10.30 -19.89
N LEU A 91 11.93 9.37 -20.04
CA LEU A 91 11.19 9.18 -21.27
C LEU A 91 10.02 10.17 -21.40
N CYS A 92 9.51 10.69 -20.28
CA CYS A 92 8.37 11.59 -20.24
C CYS A 92 8.75 13.05 -20.51
N ALA A 93 7.78 13.82 -21.01
CA ALA A 93 7.95 15.26 -21.23
C ALA A 93 7.98 16.01 -19.88
N PRO A 94 8.64 17.18 -19.80
CA PRO A 94 8.55 18.04 -18.63
C PRO A 94 7.09 18.37 -18.28
N GLY A 95 6.77 18.35 -16.98
CA GLY A 95 5.40 18.59 -16.50
C GLY A 95 4.45 17.40 -16.68
N THR A 96 4.93 16.23 -17.09
CA THR A 96 4.14 14.99 -17.03
C THR A 96 3.71 14.70 -15.59
N ARG A 97 2.42 14.41 -15.41
CA ARG A 97 1.88 13.95 -14.14
C ARG A 97 1.90 12.43 -14.09
N PHE A 98 2.45 11.88 -13.01
CA PHE A 98 2.59 10.45 -12.81
C PHE A 98 1.50 9.90 -11.89
N PHE A 99 1.06 8.68 -12.19
CA PHE A 99 0.17 7.89 -11.34
C PHE A 99 0.79 6.50 -11.18
N PHE A 100 0.79 5.98 -9.96
CA PHE A 100 1.31 4.64 -9.69
C PHE A 100 0.18 3.73 -9.22
N CYS A 101 0.02 2.60 -9.90
CA CYS A 101 -0.94 1.59 -9.52
C CYS A 101 -0.27 0.20 -9.50
N THR A 102 -0.70 -0.65 -8.59
CA THR A 102 -0.20 -2.03 -8.49
C THR A 102 -1.35 -2.99 -8.18
N SER A 103 -1.22 -4.23 -8.66
CA SER A 103 -2.16 -5.31 -8.36
C SER A 103 -1.42 -6.63 -8.21
N GLY A 104 -1.69 -7.35 -7.13
CA GLY A 104 -1.03 -8.63 -6.83
C GLY A 104 -1.11 -8.99 -5.35
N HIS A 105 -0.30 -9.96 -4.92
CA HIS A 105 -0.23 -10.27 -3.50
C HIS A 105 0.41 -9.11 -2.73
N GLY A 106 -0.20 -8.76 -1.60
CA GLY A 106 0.35 -7.85 -0.62
C GLY A 106 0.69 -8.64 0.64
N SER A 107 1.77 -8.26 1.30
CA SER A 107 2.19 -8.89 2.54
C SER A 107 2.60 -7.81 3.53
N ALA A 108 1.92 -7.76 4.68
CA ALA A 108 2.29 -6.89 5.77
C ALA A 108 3.53 -7.38 6.55
N TYR A 109 4.12 -8.53 6.16
CA TYR A 109 5.30 -9.06 6.82
C TYR A 109 6.54 -8.20 6.51
N GLY A 110 7.12 -7.63 7.57
CA GLY A 110 8.54 -7.24 7.58
C GLY A 110 8.91 -6.00 6.77
N LEU A 111 8.04 -4.99 6.65
CA LEU A 111 8.26 -3.78 5.81
C LEU A 111 8.16 -4.05 4.29
N GLY A 112 7.63 -5.21 3.91
CA GLY A 112 7.32 -5.55 2.52
C GLY A 112 6.11 -4.77 1.99
N ALA A 113 6.16 -4.37 0.72
CA ALA A 113 5.04 -3.71 0.04
C ALA A 113 4.18 -4.72 -0.72
N ILE A 114 4.85 -5.60 -1.47
CA ILE A 114 4.24 -6.41 -2.54
C ILE A 114 4.97 -7.76 -2.55
N GLN A 115 4.20 -8.85 -2.59
CA GLN A 115 4.70 -10.21 -2.73
C GLN A 115 4.47 -10.71 -4.15
N TYR A 116 5.49 -11.29 -4.79
CA TYR A 116 5.36 -12.04 -6.03
C TYR A 116 5.27 -13.53 -5.71
N THR A 117 4.37 -14.23 -6.38
CA THR A 117 4.32 -15.71 -6.36
C THR A 117 4.48 -16.19 -7.79
N PRO A 118 5.56 -16.92 -8.14
CA PRO A 118 5.69 -17.51 -9.47
C PRO A 118 4.47 -18.37 -9.78
N VAL A 119 3.93 -18.25 -10.99
CA VAL A 119 2.73 -18.98 -11.46
C VAL A 119 2.84 -20.49 -11.22
N GLU A 120 4.05 -21.05 -11.25
CA GLU A 120 4.36 -22.45 -10.99
C GLU A 120 4.02 -22.93 -9.57
N MET A 121 3.85 -22.03 -8.60
CA MET A 121 3.48 -22.35 -7.21
C MET A 121 1.97 -22.31 -6.93
N THR A 122 1.15 -21.88 -7.89
CA THR A 122 -0.31 -21.79 -7.73
C THR A 122 -1.06 -23.05 -8.18
N GLY A 123 -0.33 -24.08 -8.61
CA GLY A 123 -0.88 -25.40 -8.93
C GLY A 123 -1.30 -26.16 -7.68
N THR A 124 -2.57 -26.53 -7.59
CA THR A 124 -3.13 -27.46 -6.62
C THR A 124 -2.31 -28.75 -6.53
N GLY A 125 -1.61 -28.96 -5.41
CA GLY A 125 -1.00 -30.26 -5.12
C GLY A 125 0.28 -30.16 -4.31
N ASN A 126 0.22 -30.56 -3.03
CA ASN A 126 1.32 -31.06 -2.22
C ASN A 126 2.71 -30.49 -2.55
N LEU A 127 3.07 -29.34 -1.97
CA LEU A 127 4.48 -29.01 -1.79
C LEU A 127 5.09 -30.10 -0.90
N PRO A 128 6.06 -30.90 -1.40
CA PRO A 128 6.81 -31.79 -0.54
C PRO A 128 7.56 -30.92 0.46
N SER A 129 7.51 -31.29 1.73
CA SER A 129 8.06 -30.59 2.90
C SER A 129 9.59 -30.36 2.89
N GLY A 130 10.26 -30.49 1.75
CA GLY A 130 11.72 -30.54 1.62
C GLY A 130 12.40 -29.39 0.85
N ASN A 131 11.71 -28.60 0.02
CA ASN A 131 12.36 -27.51 -0.74
C ASN A 131 12.04 -26.13 -0.13
N GLN A 132 12.72 -25.83 0.98
CA GLN A 132 12.74 -24.52 1.65
C GLN A 132 13.65 -23.50 0.93
N HIS A 133 13.44 -23.24 -0.36
CA HIS A 133 13.95 -22.00 -0.94
C HIS A 133 12.99 -20.86 -0.58
N SER A 134 13.32 -20.24 0.56
CA SER A 134 12.86 -18.97 1.12
C SER A 134 11.73 -18.22 0.38
N PRO A 135 10.54 -18.01 0.99
CA PRO A 135 9.47 -17.16 0.44
C PRO A 135 9.82 -15.65 0.34
N TYR A 136 11.06 -15.27 0.68
CA TYR A 136 11.53 -13.88 0.71
C TYR A 136 12.24 -13.44 -0.59
N SER A 137 12.49 -14.34 -1.54
CA SER A 137 13.20 -14.00 -2.80
C SER A 137 12.35 -13.25 -3.83
N SER A 138 11.08 -12.99 -3.52
CA SER A 138 10.09 -12.44 -4.45
C SER A 138 9.33 -11.23 -3.91
N LEU A 139 9.85 -10.54 -2.89
CA LEU A 139 9.20 -9.37 -2.28
C LEU A 139 9.81 -8.05 -2.81
N ILE A 140 8.96 -7.08 -3.16
CA ILE A 140 9.37 -5.68 -3.28
C ILE A 140 9.15 -5.01 -1.93
N TRP A 141 10.23 -4.51 -1.34
CA TRP A 141 10.20 -3.82 -0.05
C TRP A 141 9.68 -2.38 -0.17
N ASN A 142 8.96 -1.90 0.86
CA ASN A 142 8.44 -0.52 0.89
C ASN A 142 9.54 0.51 0.64
N LYS A 143 10.73 0.32 1.22
CA LYS A 143 11.89 1.21 1.04
C LYS A 143 12.38 1.26 -0.41
N SER A 144 12.53 0.10 -1.05
CA SER A 144 12.99 0.00 -2.45
C SER A 144 11.96 0.63 -3.39
N LEU A 145 10.67 0.38 -3.15
CA LEU A 145 9.58 1.00 -3.91
C LEU A 145 9.54 2.52 -3.73
N VAL A 146 9.68 3.03 -2.51
CA VAL A 146 9.74 4.47 -2.21
C VAL A 146 10.94 5.13 -2.88
N ARG A 147 12.13 4.51 -2.82
CA ARG A 147 13.32 5.00 -3.54
C ARG A 147 13.05 5.14 -5.03
N ALA A 148 12.43 4.13 -5.64
CA ALA A 148 12.08 4.16 -7.05
C ALA A 148 11.05 5.24 -7.38
N LEU A 149 9.98 5.35 -6.58
CA LEU A 149 8.89 6.31 -6.80
C LEU A 149 9.28 7.77 -6.55
N THR A 150 10.33 8.02 -5.77
CA THR A 150 10.82 9.38 -5.46
C THR A 150 11.16 10.18 -6.73
N HIS A 151 11.57 9.50 -7.81
CA HIS A 151 11.91 10.13 -9.10
C HIS A 151 10.70 10.58 -9.91
N LEU A 152 9.50 10.13 -9.53
CA LEU A 152 8.27 10.35 -10.27
C LEU A 152 7.29 11.23 -9.51
N ARG A 153 7.26 11.13 -8.17
CA ARG A 153 6.31 11.80 -7.26
C ARG A 153 4.87 11.70 -7.77
N PRO A 154 4.28 10.50 -7.73
CA PRO A 154 2.93 10.30 -8.24
C PRO A 154 1.90 11.19 -7.54
N ALA A 155 0.89 11.64 -8.26
CA ALA A 155 -0.23 12.41 -7.70
C ALA A 155 -1.05 11.60 -6.68
N PHE A 156 -1.16 10.30 -6.91
CA PHE A 156 -1.69 9.33 -5.96
C PHE A 156 -1.02 7.96 -6.15
N LEU A 157 -1.13 7.12 -5.14
CA LEU A 157 -0.77 5.71 -5.19
C LEU A 157 -2.04 4.87 -5.10
N TYR A 158 -2.23 3.89 -5.98
CA TYR A 158 -3.33 2.94 -5.90
C TYR A 158 -2.80 1.52 -5.74
N PHE A 159 -3.00 0.94 -4.56
CA PHE A 159 -2.65 -0.42 -4.26
C PHE A 159 -3.88 -1.32 -4.27
N ASN A 160 -4.02 -2.13 -5.32
CA ASN A 160 -4.86 -3.31 -5.32
C ASN A 160 -4.07 -4.52 -4.79
N ASN A 161 -3.55 -4.39 -3.57
CA ASN A 161 -2.76 -5.40 -2.88
C ASN A 161 -3.30 -5.57 -1.46
N CYS A 162 -3.19 -6.78 -0.91
CA CYS A 162 -3.67 -7.04 0.45
C CYS A 162 -2.85 -6.24 1.49
N HIS A 163 -3.52 -5.75 2.54
CA HIS A 163 -2.86 -5.23 3.76
C HIS A 163 -1.89 -4.06 3.58
N VAL A 164 -2.13 -3.20 2.58
CA VAL A 164 -1.27 -2.02 2.35
C VAL A 164 -1.58 -0.87 3.31
N ASN A 165 -2.83 -0.74 3.77
CA ASN A 165 -3.23 0.23 4.79
C ASN A 165 -2.73 -0.15 6.20
N TYR A 166 -1.45 -0.47 6.29
CA TYR A 166 -0.73 -0.74 7.51
C TYR A 166 0.11 0.49 7.89
N PHE A 167 0.10 0.88 9.17
CA PHE A 167 0.74 2.10 9.69
C PHE A 167 2.17 2.32 9.17
N ASP A 168 3.01 1.27 9.16
CA ASP A 168 4.39 1.40 8.67
C ASP A 168 4.47 1.64 7.16
N SER A 169 3.63 0.97 6.38
CA SER A 169 3.55 1.18 4.93
C SER A 169 3.12 2.60 4.60
N LEU A 170 2.08 3.11 5.28
CA LEU A 170 1.58 4.47 5.11
C LEU A 170 2.65 5.53 5.43
N TYR A 171 3.50 5.30 6.44
CA TYR A 171 4.61 6.19 6.75
C TYR A 171 5.62 6.28 5.61
N PHE A 172 6.01 5.15 5.02
CA PHE A 172 6.92 5.15 3.87
C PHE A 172 6.30 5.90 2.68
N TYR A 173 5.02 5.69 2.42
CA TYR A 173 4.33 6.31 1.29
C TYR A 173 4.04 7.80 1.46
N GLY A 174 3.87 8.29 2.69
CA GLY A 174 3.68 9.73 2.96
C GLY A 174 4.86 10.59 2.54
N GLY A 175 6.04 10.00 2.31
CA GLY A 175 7.21 10.69 1.77
C GLY A 175 7.22 10.87 0.24
N ILE A 176 6.33 10.20 -0.49
CA ILE A 176 6.34 10.18 -1.97
C ILE A 176 5.05 10.68 -2.64
N SER A 177 3.91 10.52 -1.97
CA SER A 177 2.60 10.92 -2.47
C SER A 177 1.75 11.37 -1.30
N ARG A 178 0.90 12.37 -1.55
CA ARG A 178 -0.07 12.82 -0.55
C ARG A 178 -1.25 11.87 -0.42
N TYR A 179 -1.66 11.23 -1.51
CA TYR A 179 -2.87 10.40 -1.53
C TYR A 179 -2.54 8.94 -1.79
N ILE A 180 -3.20 8.06 -1.05
CA ILE A 180 -3.17 6.62 -1.27
C ILE A 180 -4.60 6.06 -1.31
N ILE A 181 -4.84 5.18 -2.26
CA ILE A 181 -6.02 4.35 -2.37
C ILE A 181 -5.58 2.92 -2.12
N ALA A 182 -6.08 2.29 -1.07
CA ALA A 182 -5.78 0.89 -0.82
C ALA A 182 -6.81 0.25 0.11
N THR A 183 -6.69 -1.07 0.26
CA THR A 183 -7.50 -1.85 1.18
C THR A 183 -6.69 -2.18 2.44
N GLU A 184 -7.42 -2.43 3.53
CA GLU A 184 -6.84 -2.93 4.77
C GLU A 184 -6.70 -4.46 4.79
N ASN A 185 -7.51 -5.15 3.99
CA ASN A 185 -7.69 -6.59 4.04
C ASN A 185 -7.35 -7.23 2.69
N TYR A 186 -8.04 -8.32 2.36
CA TYR A 186 -7.89 -9.02 1.10
C TYR A 186 -8.37 -8.19 -0.09
N VAL A 187 -7.79 -8.46 -1.25
CA VAL A 187 -8.20 -7.87 -2.53
C VAL A 187 -8.41 -8.96 -3.55
N ASN A 188 -9.24 -8.66 -4.54
CA ASN A 188 -9.33 -9.43 -5.77
C ASN A 188 -8.61 -8.66 -6.88
N THR A 189 -7.79 -9.34 -7.69
CA THR A 189 -7.08 -8.69 -8.81
C THR A 189 -8.03 -8.05 -9.82
N SER A 190 -9.28 -8.52 -9.93
CA SER A 190 -10.33 -7.94 -10.77
C SER A 190 -10.86 -6.58 -10.29
N MET A 191 -10.51 -6.14 -9.07
CA MET A 191 -10.89 -4.81 -8.57
C MET A 191 -10.18 -3.66 -9.30
N LEU A 192 -9.01 -3.92 -9.89
CA LEU A 192 -8.27 -2.92 -10.67
C LEU A 192 -8.81 -2.87 -12.11
N GLN A 193 -9.79 -2.01 -12.34
CA GLN A 193 -10.34 -1.72 -13.68
C GLN A 193 -9.56 -0.56 -14.33
N LEU A 194 -8.45 -0.89 -15.00
CA LEU A 194 -7.54 0.11 -15.57
C LEU A 194 -8.18 0.99 -16.64
N ASP A 195 -9.00 0.40 -17.48
CA ASP A 195 -9.80 1.05 -18.51
C ASP A 195 -10.69 2.16 -17.91
N VAL A 196 -11.45 1.83 -16.86
CA VAL A 196 -12.30 2.79 -16.16
C VAL A 196 -11.45 3.90 -15.52
N LEU A 197 -10.35 3.54 -14.85
CA LEU A 197 -9.47 4.49 -14.18
C LEU A 197 -8.83 5.48 -15.17
N ILE A 198 -8.23 4.96 -16.25
CA ILE A 198 -7.54 5.79 -17.24
C ILE A 198 -8.55 6.67 -17.97
N ASN A 199 -9.73 6.15 -18.35
CA ASN A 199 -10.77 6.94 -18.99
C ASN A 199 -11.22 8.10 -18.10
N LYS A 200 -11.52 7.85 -16.82
CA LYS A 200 -11.93 8.90 -15.89
C LYS A 200 -10.85 9.96 -15.68
N LEU A 201 -9.58 9.55 -15.56
CA LEU A 201 -8.46 10.47 -15.38
C LEU A 201 -8.10 11.23 -16.66
N ALA A 202 -8.26 10.63 -17.84
CA ALA A 202 -8.07 11.30 -19.12
C ALA A 202 -9.14 12.38 -19.37
N MET A 203 -10.30 12.28 -18.72
CA MET A 203 -11.35 13.30 -18.78
C MET A 203 -11.13 14.46 -17.80
N CYS A 204 -10.18 14.36 -16.87
CA CYS A 204 -9.85 15.43 -15.93
C CYS A 204 -9.36 16.70 -16.65
N ASP A 205 -9.69 17.86 -16.10
CA ASP A 205 -9.06 19.09 -16.56
C ASP A 205 -7.56 19.08 -16.23
N GLY A 206 -6.75 19.61 -17.14
CA GLY A 206 -5.29 19.65 -16.98
C GLY A 206 -4.81 20.52 -15.80
N LYS A 207 -5.72 21.27 -15.18
CA LYS A 207 -5.50 22.11 -14.00
C LYS A 207 -6.01 21.49 -12.70
N SER A 208 -6.64 20.31 -12.75
CA SER A 208 -7.07 19.63 -11.52
C SER A 208 -5.89 19.44 -10.57
N ASP A 209 -6.13 19.59 -9.28
CA ASP A 209 -5.13 19.29 -8.26
C ASP A 209 -5.04 17.77 -8.00
N ASP A 210 -4.05 17.37 -7.20
CA ASP A 210 -3.81 15.95 -6.89
C ASP A 210 -4.97 15.34 -6.09
N HIS A 211 -5.64 16.14 -5.25
CA HIS A 211 -6.83 15.72 -4.50
C HIS A 211 -7.96 15.29 -5.45
N THR A 212 -8.29 16.17 -6.41
CA THR A 212 -9.35 15.92 -7.39
C THR A 212 -9.04 14.67 -8.21
N MET A 213 -7.78 14.48 -8.61
CA MET A 213 -7.37 13.28 -9.33
C MET A 213 -7.45 12.01 -8.47
N ALA A 214 -7.04 12.08 -7.20
CA ALA A 214 -7.16 10.97 -6.27
C ALA A 214 -8.62 10.60 -6.00
N ALA A 215 -9.53 11.57 -5.84
CA ALA A 215 -10.96 11.34 -5.68
C ALA A 215 -11.58 10.66 -6.91
N ILE A 216 -11.19 11.09 -8.12
CA ILE A 216 -11.64 10.46 -9.37
C ILE A 216 -11.12 9.02 -9.49
N ALA A 217 -9.87 8.79 -9.11
CA ALA A 217 -9.28 7.46 -9.06
C ALA A 217 -9.97 6.56 -8.03
N PHE A 218 -10.33 7.10 -6.86
CA PHE A 218 -11.09 6.37 -5.84
C PHE A 218 -12.47 5.98 -6.34
N GLU A 219 -13.19 6.86 -7.03
CA GLU A 219 -14.50 6.52 -7.63
C GLU A 219 -14.40 5.45 -8.72
N ALA A 220 -13.30 5.41 -9.48
CA ALA A 220 -13.01 4.30 -10.39
C ALA A 220 -12.77 3.00 -9.61
N ALA A 221 -11.92 3.04 -8.58
CA ALA A 221 -11.60 1.91 -7.73
C ALA A 221 -12.82 1.36 -6.98
N ARG A 222 -13.73 2.24 -6.52
CA ARG A 222 -14.99 1.90 -5.86
C ARG A 222 -15.88 1.03 -6.74
N SER A 223 -15.96 1.36 -8.04
CA SER A 223 -16.74 0.59 -9.02
C SER A 223 -16.15 -0.82 -9.21
N GLY A 224 -14.82 -0.91 -9.34
CA GLY A 224 -14.11 -2.18 -9.42
C GLY A 224 -14.20 -3.01 -8.14
N PHE A 225 -14.14 -2.37 -6.97
CA PHE A 225 -14.31 -3.00 -5.66
C PHE A 225 -15.67 -3.66 -5.52
N LEU A 226 -16.76 -2.95 -5.84
CA LEU A 226 -18.13 -3.48 -5.79
C LEU A 226 -18.40 -4.61 -6.80
N TYR A 227 -17.66 -4.63 -7.91
CA TYR A 227 -17.70 -5.73 -8.87
C TYR A 227 -16.95 -6.95 -8.33
N GLY A 228 -15.71 -6.76 -7.88
CA GLY A 228 -14.83 -7.82 -7.38
C GLY A 228 -15.33 -8.46 -6.08
N SER A 229 -16.06 -7.72 -5.23
CA SER A 229 -16.62 -8.23 -3.97
C SER A 229 -17.74 -9.25 -4.15
N LYS A 230 -18.29 -9.38 -5.36
CA LYS A 230 -19.31 -10.40 -5.70
C LYS A 230 -18.68 -11.74 -6.12
N ALA A 231 -17.36 -11.82 -6.23
CA ALA A 231 -16.67 -13.04 -6.62
C ALA A 231 -16.69 -14.09 -5.48
N PRO A 232 -16.96 -15.38 -5.76
CA PRO A 232 -16.96 -16.42 -4.73
C PRO A 232 -15.60 -16.56 -4.03
N GLY A 233 -15.60 -16.66 -2.70
CA GLY A 233 -14.42 -17.06 -1.91
C GLY A 233 -13.46 -15.96 -1.48
N MET A 234 -13.76 -14.68 -1.74
CA MET A 234 -12.92 -13.57 -1.28
C MET A 234 -13.77 -12.37 -0.87
N THR A 235 -13.56 -11.89 0.35
CA THR A 235 -14.15 -10.64 0.83
C THR A 235 -13.08 -9.59 1.05
N GLY A 236 -12.86 -8.75 0.04
CA GLY A 236 -12.33 -7.42 0.30
C GLY A 236 -13.38 -6.65 1.07
N ALA A 237 -13.15 -6.39 2.35
CA ALA A 237 -14.16 -5.80 3.22
C ALA A 237 -14.25 -4.29 3.10
N SER A 238 -13.17 -3.64 2.64
CA SER A 238 -13.03 -2.19 2.70
C SER A 238 -11.99 -1.64 1.71
N LEU A 239 -12.26 -0.45 1.18
CA LEU A 239 -11.37 0.35 0.34
C LEU A 239 -11.40 1.79 0.85
N PHE A 240 -10.23 2.42 0.93
CA PHE A 240 -10.08 3.76 1.52
C PHE A 240 -9.32 4.69 0.58
N LEU A 241 -9.67 5.97 0.60
CA LEU A 241 -8.85 7.08 0.14
C LEU A 241 -8.30 7.82 1.36
N ILE A 242 -6.97 7.90 1.48
CA ILE A 242 -6.28 8.43 2.65
C ILE A 242 -5.37 9.60 2.27
N ASP A 243 -5.47 10.71 3.01
CA ASP A 243 -4.53 11.85 2.97
C ASP A 243 -3.37 11.62 3.93
N LEU A 244 -2.19 11.39 3.37
CA LEU A 244 -0.94 11.13 4.09
C LEU A 244 -0.25 12.41 4.56
N GLN A 245 -0.78 13.61 4.29
CA GLN A 245 -0.19 14.88 4.73
C GLN A 245 0.01 14.93 6.26
N GLN A 246 -0.87 14.28 7.02
CA GLN A 246 -0.81 14.24 8.48
C GLN A 246 -0.01 13.06 9.04
N MET A 247 0.59 12.18 8.21
CA MET A 247 1.41 11.06 8.68
C MET A 247 2.54 11.50 9.64
N PRO A 248 3.28 12.61 9.42
CA PRO A 248 4.30 13.05 10.37
C PRO A 248 3.73 13.40 11.75
N ARG A 249 2.55 14.03 11.78
CA ARG A 249 1.85 14.36 13.04
C ARG A 249 1.34 13.09 13.72
N LEU A 250 0.79 12.15 12.96
CA LEU A 250 0.32 10.86 13.46
C LEU A 250 1.47 10.07 14.09
N LEU A 251 2.62 10.00 13.43
CA LEU A 251 3.83 9.38 13.96
C LEU A 251 4.30 10.05 15.25
N ASN A 252 4.31 11.38 15.31
CA ASN A 252 4.75 12.08 16.53
C ASN A 252 3.87 11.74 17.74
N ILE A 253 2.54 11.71 17.55
CA ILE A 253 1.59 11.30 18.59
C ILE A 253 1.81 9.82 18.94
N PHE A 254 1.96 8.95 17.95
CA PHE A 254 2.22 7.53 18.14
C PHE A 254 3.51 7.26 18.93
N ASN A 255 4.59 7.96 18.61
CA ASN A 255 5.87 7.87 19.32
C ASN A 255 5.73 8.32 20.78
N THR A 256 5.02 9.43 21.01
CA THR A 256 4.75 9.95 22.36
C THR A 256 3.93 8.95 23.17
N LEU A 257 2.80 8.50 22.61
CA LEU A 257 1.92 7.51 23.23
C LEU A 257 2.68 6.22 23.54
N SER A 258 3.41 5.68 22.57
CA SER A 258 4.22 4.46 22.74
C SER A 258 5.27 4.64 23.84
N GLY A 259 5.96 5.79 23.90
CA GLY A 259 6.90 6.11 24.97
C GLY A 259 6.26 6.14 26.36
N LEU A 260 5.07 6.73 26.48
CA LEU A 260 4.30 6.77 27.73
C LEU A 260 3.87 5.37 28.17
N LEU A 261 3.30 4.58 27.24
CA LEU A 261 2.90 3.19 27.49
C LEU A 261 4.13 2.36 27.92
N ILE A 262 5.27 2.46 27.22
CA ILE A 262 6.51 1.77 27.61
C ILE A 262 6.89 2.08 29.05
N ARG A 263 6.98 3.36 29.43
CA ARG A 263 7.36 3.76 30.79
C ARG A 263 6.39 3.22 31.84
N GLN A 264 5.10 3.26 31.54
CA GLN A 264 4.06 2.79 32.43
C GLN A 264 4.11 1.27 32.64
N PHE A 265 4.49 0.53 31.61
CA PHE A 265 4.36 -0.92 31.57
C PHE A 265 5.65 -1.71 31.70
N TYR A 266 6.80 -1.05 31.58
CA TYR A 266 8.12 -1.66 31.74
C TYR A 266 8.26 -2.41 33.08
N ASN A 267 7.54 -1.98 34.13
CA ASN A 267 7.56 -2.59 35.45
C ASN A 267 6.40 -3.56 35.72
N GLN A 268 5.47 -3.78 34.77
CA GLN A 268 4.30 -4.63 34.95
C GLN A 268 4.48 -5.96 34.22
N ALA A 269 4.76 -7.03 34.96
CA ALA A 269 5.17 -8.32 34.41
C ALA A 269 4.14 -9.00 33.45
N ASN A 270 2.86 -8.64 33.53
CA ASN A 270 1.76 -9.43 32.94
C ASN A 270 0.72 -8.65 32.11
N TRP A 271 0.56 -7.33 32.29
CA TRP A 271 -0.59 -6.60 31.73
C TRP A 271 -0.59 -6.57 30.17
N TYR A 272 0.60 -6.49 29.54
CA TYR A 272 0.78 -6.41 28.09
C TYR A 272 0.31 -7.69 27.39
N PHE A 273 0.32 -8.83 28.08
CA PHE A 273 -0.02 -10.12 27.49
C PHE A 273 -1.51 -10.39 27.48
N SER A 274 -2.24 -10.01 28.54
CA SER A 274 -3.69 -10.26 28.63
C SER A 274 -4.48 -9.38 27.68
N LEU A 275 -4.19 -8.07 27.64
CA LEU A 275 -4.89 -7.14 26.74
C LEU A 275 -4.61 -7.46 25.26
N LEU A 276 -3.36 -7.75 24.90
CA LEU A 276 -3.04 -8.18 23.53
C LEU A 276 -3.67 -9.52 23.15
N GLN A 277 -3.80 -10.46 24.08
CA GLN A 277 -4.49 -11.73 23.83
C GLN A 277 -5.99 -11.53 23.65
N GLU A 278 -6.62 -10.68 24.47
CA GLU A 278 -8.03 -10.31 24.33
C GLU A 278 -8.31 -9.66 22.97
N MET A 279 -7.50 -8.68 22.58
CA MET A 279 -7.62 -8.00 21.28
C MET A 279 -7.40 -8.95 20.10
N ARG A 280 -6.57 -9.99 20.29
CA ARG A 280 -6.35 -11.03 19.29
C ARG A 280 -7.55 -11.94 19.09
N MET A 281 -8.32 -12.23 20.14
CA MET A 281 -9.49 -13.10 20.02
C MET A 281 -10.63 -12.47 19.21
N HIS A 282 -10.65 -11.14 19.11
CA HIS A 282 -11.79 -10.42 18.54
C HIS A 282 -11.56 -9.84 17.15
N TYR A 283 -10.31 -9.77 16.63
CA TYR A 283 -10.05 -8.93 15.46
C TYR A 283 -8.88 -9.34 14.55
N VAL A 284 -8.35 -10.56 14.66
CA VAL A 284 -7.16 -10.95 13.89
C VAL A 284 -7.54 -11.37 12.48
N THR A 285 -7.14 -10.54 11.51
CA THR A 285 -6.93 -10.98 10.13
C THR A 285 -5.78 -11.99 10.11
N SER A 286 -5.69 -12.83 9.07
CA SER A 286 -4.67 -13.88 8.89
C SER A 286 -3.20 -13.44 9.02
N PHE A 287 -2.90 -12.13 9.11
CA PHE A 287 -1.56 -11.54 9.14
C PHE A 287 -1.19 -10.82 10.45
N ASP A 288 -1.88 -11.05 11.57
CA ASP A 288 -1.67 -10.35 12.87
C ASP A 288 -1.85 -8.82 12.82
N LEU A 289 -2.56 -8.34 11.80
CA LEU A 289 -2.97 -6.95 11.71
C LEU A 289 -4.33 -6.76 12.37
N ILE A 290 -4.46 -5.62 13.03
CA ILE A 290 -5.68 -5.17 13.69
C ILE A 290 -5.91 -3.70 13.37
N ASP A 291 -7.17 -3.28 13.33
CA ASP A 291 -7.52 -1.87 13.22
C ASP A 291 -6.91 -1.07 14.39
N MET A 292 -6.08 -0.09 14.06
CA MET A 292 -5.41 0.78 15.00
C MET A 292 -6.40 1.53 15.88
N SER A 293 -7.55 1.95 15.35
CA SER A 293 -8.55 2.69 16.11
C SER A 293 -9.18 1.83 17.21
N PHE A 294 -9.49 0.57 16.89
CA PHE A 294 -9.94 -0.41 17.88
C PHE A 294 -8.88 -0.61 18.97
N VAL A 295 -7.60 -0.68 18.58
CA VAL A 295 -6.51 -0.84 19.56
C VAL A 295 -6.46 0.32 20.54
N LEU A 296 -6.50 1.54 20.02
CA LEU A 296 -6.43 2.76 20.80
C LEU A 296 -7.62 2.90 21.77
N GLN A 297 -8.83 2.57 21.33
CA GLN A 297 -10.02 2.57 22.18
C GLN A 297 -9.87 1.61 23.36
N LYS A 298 -9.45 0.36 23.10
CA LYS A 298 -9.25 -0.65 24.15
C LYS A 298 -8.16 -0.27 25.15
N ILE A 299 -7.07 0.33 24.68
CA ILE A 299 -6.04 0.89 25.57
C ILE A 299 -6.64 2.00 26.44
N GLY A 300 -7.45 2.90 25.86
CA GLY A 300 -8.10 3.99 26.57
C GLY A 300 -9.07 3.49 27.66
N GLU A 301 -9.86 2.47 27.37
CA GLU A 301 -10.78 1.81 28.32
C GLU A 301 -10.00 1.14 29.48
N SER A 302 -8.83 0.57 29.18
CA SER A 302 -8.02 -0.19 30.13
C SER A 302 -7.16 0.69 31.06
N LEU A 303 -7.03 1.98 30.77
CA LEU A 303 -6.14 2.90 31.50
C LEU A 303 -6.87 4.12 32.09
N PRO A 304 -7.94 3.94 32.88
CA PRO A 304 -8.72 5.06 33.41
C PRO A 304 -7.94 6.01 34.34
N ALA A 305 -6.74 5.64 34.80
CA ALA A 305 -5.93 6.45 35.72
C ALA A 305 -4.90 7.40 35.06
N PHE A 306 -4.82 7.49 33.73
CA PHE A 306 -3.75 8.27 33.04
C PHE A 306 -4.31 9.30 32.04
N PRO A 307 -4.65 10.52 32.47
CA PRO A 307 -5.22 11.57 31.60
C PRO A 307 -4.37 11.87 30.36
N ALA A 308 -3.05 11.96 30.50
CA ALA A 308 -2.14 12.22 29.38
C ALA A 308 -2.20 11.13 28.28
N VAL A 309 -2.38 9.86 28.66
CA VAL A 309 -2.52 8.75 27.71
C VAL A 309 -3.85 8.85 26.96
N LYS A 310 -4.93 9.17 27.67
CA LYS A 310 -6.27 9.36 27.09
C LYS A 310 -6.29 10.51 26.08
N GLU A 311 -5.71 11.66 26.41
CA GLU A 311 -5.63 12.81 25.50
C GLU A 311 -4.88 12.48 24.20
N HIS A 312 -3.76 11.75 24.29
CA HIS A 312 -3.02 11.31 23.11
C HIS A 312 -3.80 10.30 22.27
N ILE A 313 -4.51 9.36 22.90
CA ILE A 313 -5.39 8.40 22.21
C ILE A 313 -6.48 9.14 21.45
N GLU A 314 -7.18 10.07 22.08
CA GLU A 314 -8.25 10.85 21.43
C GLU A 314 -7.70 11.73 20.30
N ALA A 315 -6.54 12.36 20.50
CA ALA A 315 -5.88 13.14 19.46
C ALA A 315 -5.49 12.27 18.27
N MET A 316 -5.03 11.04 18.51
CA MET A 316 -4.67 10.09 17.48
C MET A 316 -5.90 9.59 16.71
N LEU A 317 -6.96 9.19 17.40
CA LEU A 317 -8.23 8.76 16.79
C LEU A 317 -8.82 9.86 15.90
N ARG A 318 -8.89 11.10 16.40
CA ARG A 318 -9.33 12.25 15.61
C ARG A 318 -8.46 12.44 14.37
N LEU A 319 -7.14 12.29 14.49
CA LEU A 319 -6.25 12.46 13.35
C LEU A 319 -6.45 11.37 12.29
N ILE A 320 -6.60 10.11 12.70
CA ILE A 320 -6.92 9.00 11.79
C ILE A 320 -8.21 9.31 11.02
N GLU A 321 -9.28 9.71 11.73
CA GLU A 321 -10.55 10.10 11.10
C GLU A 321 -10.37 11.20 10.06
N HIS A 322 -9.60 12.26 10.36
CA HIS A 322 -9.34 13.34 9.41
C HIS A 322 -8.47 12.93 8.22
N MET A 323 -7.68 11.88 8.36
CA MET A 323 -6.85 11.35 7.27
C MET A 323 -7.65 10.52 6.29
N ILE A 324 -8.76 9.89 6.71
CA ILE A 324 -9.64 9.14 5.81
C ILE A 324 -10.56 10.13 5.08
N LEU A 325 -10.32 10.33 3.79
CA LEU A 325 -11.14 11.25 2.98
C LEU A 325 -12.43 10.59 2.50
N ASP A 326 -12.34 9.31 2.14
CA ASP A 326 -13.49 8.52 1.69
C ASP A 326 -13.24 7.03 1.97
N LYS A 327 -14.32 6.28 2.13
CA LYS A 327 -14.28 4.82 2.30
C LYS A 327 -15.52 4.13 1.76
N ILE A 328 -15.33 2.91 1.28
CA ILE A 328 -16.42 1.98 0.99
C ILE A 328 -16.14 0.66 1.70
N THR A 329 -17.20 0.06 2.24
CA THR A 329 -17.14 -1.22 2.93
C THR A 329 -18.25 -2.15 2.43
N ILE A 330 -18.03 -3.46 2.49
CA ILE A 330 -19.07 -4.45 2.20
C ILE A 330 -19.86 -4.72 3.48
N GLU A 331 -21.16 -4.45 3.44
CA GLU A 331 -22.05 -4.69 4.57
C GLU A 331 -22.09 -6.19 4.93
N GLY A 332 -22.06 -6.50 6.22
CA GLY A 332 -22.09 -7.88 6.73
C GLY A 332 -20.76 -8.61 6.73
N ASP A 333 -19.67 -8.02 6.19
CA ASP A 333 -18.34 -8.58 6.35
C ASP A 333 -17.79 -8.29 7.76
N PRO A 334 -17.22 -9.27 8.48
CA PRO A 334 -16.70 -9.06 9.84
C PRO A 334 -15.58 -8.02 9.92
N TYR A 335 -14.88 -7.76 8.82
CA TYR A 335 -13.82 -6.76 8.72
C TYR A 335 -14.29 -5.41 8.17
N SER A 336 -15.60 -5.22 7.95
CA SER A 336 -16.18 -3.94 7.47
C SER A 336 -16.12 -2.81 8.50
N ASN A 337 -15.91 -3.12 9.78
CA ASN A 337 -15.86 -2.16 10.88
C ASN A 337 -14.49 -1.44 11.01
N CYS A 338 -13.54 -1.76 10.14
CA CYS A 338 -12.22 -1.17 10.18
C CYS A 338 -12.22 0.34 9.85
N GLN A 339 -11.37 1.11 10.53
CA GLN A 339 -11.24 2.55 10.35
C GLN A 339 -10.14 2.96 9.35
N GLY A 340 -9.53 2.00 8.66
CA GLY A 340 -8.68 2.26 7.49
C GLY A 340 -7.19 2.33 7.76
N ILE A 341 -6.74 2.14 9.00
CA ILE A 341 -5.31 2.00 9.32
C ILE A 341 -5.15 0.82 10.27
N SER A 342 -4.47 -0.22 9.80
CA SER A 342 -4.05 -1.36 10.61
C SER A 342 -2.74 -1.08 11.34
N ILE A 343 -2.54 -1.72 12.49
CA ILE A 343 -1.26 -1.82 13.21
C ILE A 343 -0.91 -3.29 13.49
N TYR A 344 0.38 -3.60 13.60
CA TYR A 344 0.88 -4.92 13.94
C TYR A 344 0.86 -5.11 15.44
N LEU A 345 0.26 -6.21 15.91
CA LEU A 345 0.32 -6.62 17.32
C LEU A 345 1.36 -7.74 17.52
N PRO A 346 2.41 -7.52 18.34
CA PRO A 346 3.40 -8.56 18.61
C PRO A 346 2.81 -9.86 19.16
N LYS A 347 3.21 -11.01 18.57
CA LYS A 347 2.86 -12.41 18.96
C LYS A 347 3.50 -12.87 20.28
N GLY A 348 3.44 -12.05 21.32
CA GLY A 348 3.96 -12.37 22.66
C GLY A 348 5.49 -12.36 22.83
N LYS A 349 6.04 -12.91 23.93
CA LYS A 349 7.47 -12.73 24.36
C LYS A 349 8.49 -13.20 23.32
N LYS A 350 8.12 -14.15 22.47
CA LYS A 350 8.98 -14.73 21.43
C LYS A 350 8.81 -14.07 20.05
N SER A 351 7.84 -13.16 19.89
CA SER A 351 7.69 -12.45 18.62
C SER A 351 8.89 -11.58 18.34
N TYR A 352 9.20 -11.41 17.05
CA TYR A 352 10.37 -10.67 16.61
C TYR A 352 10.36 -9.20 17.08
N TYR A 353 9.23 -8.51 16.91
CA TYR A 353 9.06 -7.15 17.42
C TYR A 353 9.15 -7.07 18.94
N THR A 354 8.69 -8.09 19.67
CA THR A 354 8.86 -8.16 21.13
C THR A 354 10.33 -8.29 21.52
N ARG A 355 11.13 -9.08 20.78
CA ARG A 355 12.59 -9.20 21.02
C ARG A 355 13.32 -7.90 20.72
N ILE A 356 12.98 -7.24 19.62
CA ILE A 356 13.55 -5.92 19.27
C ILE A 356 13.20 -4.87 20.32
N PHE A 357 11.94 -4.85 20.77
CA PHE A 357 11.46 -3.97 21.82
C PHE A 357 12.15 -4.26 23.16
N THR A 358 12.35 -5.54 23.50
CA THR A 358 13.12 -5.94 24.69
C THR A 358 14.58 -5.50 24.58
N ASP A 359 15.20 -5.63 23.41
CA ASP A 359 16.56 -5.19 23.17
C ASP A 359 16.69 -3.66 23.24
N TYR A 360 15.73 -2.91 22.70
CA TYR A 360 15.68 -1.45 22.78
C TYR A 360 15.57 -0.97 24.22
N THR A 361 14.63 -1.52 24.99
CA THR A 361 14.42 -1.16 26.40
C THR A 361 15.56 -1.63 27.33
N ARG A 362 16.41 -2.58 26.90
CA ARG A 362 17.67 -2.93 27.57
C ARG A 362 18.82 -1.97 27.26
N ARG A 363 18.85 -1.39 26.04
CA ARG A 363 19.93 -0.53 25.56
C ARG A 363 19.74 0.94 25.91
N TYR A 364 18.49 1.37 26.09
CA TYR A 364 18.15 2.74 26.43
C TYR A 364 17.43 2.75 27.78
N LYS A 365 17.95 3.48 28.76
CA LYS A 365 17.24 3.69 30.03
C LYS A 365 15.89 4.33 29.72
N ALA A 366 14.82 3.85 30.36
CA ALA A 366 13.45 4.33 30.17
C ALA A 366 13.30 5.86 30.36
N SER A 367 14.26 6.49 31.04
CA SER A 367 14.35 7.92 31.32
C SER A 367 15.05 8.77 30.25
N GLU A 368 15.80 8.21 29.29
CA GLU A 368 16.85 8.98 28.60
C GLU A 368 16.67 9.26 27.10
N LEU A 369 15.62 8.81 26.41
CA LEU A 369 15.37 9.25 25.02
C LEU A 369 13.86 9.35 24.68
N PRO A 370 13.46 10.26 23.78
CA PRO A 370 12.16 10.16 23.10
C PRO A 370 12.11 8.84 22.34
N PHE A 371 11.03 8.08 22.52
CA PHE A 371 10.81 6.84 21.79
C PHE A 371 10.65 7.14 20.29
N ASP A 372 11.34 6.40 19.45
CA ASP A 372 11.28 6.53 17.99
C ASP A 372 11.05 5.17 17.35
N TRP A 373 9.82 4.97 16.86
CA TRP A 373 9.38 3.74 16.24
C TRP A 373 10.17 3.38 14.97
N TYR A 374 10.55 4.35 14.13
CA TYR A 374 11.24 4.02 12.88
C TYR A 374 12.73 3.81 13.07
N LYS A 375 13.34 4.41 14.11
CA LYS A 375 14.67 3.98 14.56
C LYS A 375 14.68 2.53 15.03
N LEU A 376 13.61 2.07 15.69
CA LEU A 376 13.44 0.67 16.10
C LEU A 376 13.34 -0.25 14.87
N ILE A 377 12.53 0.13 13.89
CA ILE A 377 12.37 -0.56 12.61
C ILE A 377 13.68 -0.61 11.82
N ASP A 378 14.49 0.45 11.82
CA ASP A 378 15.77 0.46 11.12
C ASP A 378 16.79 -0.48 11.76
N ILE A 379 16.86 -0.50 13.09
CA ILE A 379 17.70 -1.45 13.83
C ILE A 379 17.25 -2.89 13.54
N ALA A 380 15.93 -3.12 13.54
CA ALA A 380 15.34 -4.38 13.17
C ALA A 380 15.74 -4.81 11.75
N GLY A 381 15.62 -3.91 10.78
CA GLY A 381 15.95 -4.17 9.39
C GLY A 381 17.42 -4.54 9.19
N LYS A 382 18.33 -3.80 9.81
CA LYS A 382 19.77 -4.10 9.76
C LYS A 382 20.11 -5.47 10.32
N LYS A 383 19.46 -5.91 11.41
CA LYS A 383 19.68 -7.24 11.99
C LYS A 383 19.16 -8.38 11.10
N MET A 384 18.17 -8.11 10.25
CA MET A 384 17.60 -9.09 9.33
C MET A 384 18.32 -9.16 7.98
N GLY A 385 19.37 -8.35 7.79
CA GLY A 385 20.04 -8.25 6.49
C GLY A 385 19.22 -7.49 5.45
N TYR A 386 18.23 -6.67 5.86
CA TYR A 386 17.43 -5.82 4.97
C TYR A 386 18.17 -4.58 4.47
N THR A 387 19.49 -4.67 4.34
CA THR A 387 20.33 -3.59 3.84
C THR A 387 20.72 -3.89 2.41
N HIS A 388 19.84 -3.55 1.46
CA HIS A 388 20.18 -3.01 0.13
C HIS A 388 18.99 -2.21 -0.43
#